data_AF-A0A1A8I1L8-F1
#
_entry.id   AF-A0A1A8I1L8-F1
#
_cell.length_a   1.000
_cell.length_b   1.000
_cell.length_c   1.000
_cell.angle_alpha   90.00
_cell.angle_beta   90.00
_cell.angle_gamma   90.00
#
_symmetry.space_group_name_H-M   'P 1'
#
loop_
_entity.id
_entity.type
_entity.pdbx_description
1 polymer ?
#
loop_
_entity_poly.entity_id
_entity_poly.type
_entity_poly.pdbx_seq_one_letter_code
_entity_poly.pdbx_strand_id
1 'polypeptide(L)'
;RKAAEMVLEECQHQFRNRRWNCSTTPRGINVFGRVMNQGTREASFVHALSSAAVAVAVTRACTRGELERCGCDRKVRGVSPEGFQWSGCSDNLSYGVAFSQTFVDEPERAKGLSAGRPLMNLH
;
A
#
# COMPACT_ATOMS: atom_id res chain seq x y z
N ARG A 1 -5.84 10.54 1.37
CA ARG A 1 -4.60 11.31 1.07
C ARG A 1 -3.39 10.79 1.83
N LYS A 2 -3.52 10.46 3.13
CA LYS A 2 -2.46 9.83 3.97
C LYS A 2 -1.58 8.77 3.26
N ALA A 3 -2.17 7.81 2.54
CA ALA A 3 -1.41 6.77 1.84
C ALA A 3 -0.46 7.32 0.75
N ALA A 4 -0.91 8.31 -0.04
CA ALA A 4 -0.10 8.87 -1.12
C ALA A 4 1.10 9.66 -0.59
N GLU A 5 0.94 10.38 0.51
CA GLU A 5 2.03 11.10 1.20
C GLU A 5 3.11 10.11 1.70
N MET A 6 2.70 9.00 2.33
CA MET A 6 3.63 7.95 2.76
C MET A 6 4.44 7.36 1.60
N VAL A 7 3.80 7.11 0.44
CA VAL A 7 4.50 6.61 -0.75
C VAL A 7 5.52 7.61 -1.24
N LEU A 8 5.17 8.90 -1.29
CA LEU A 8 6.06 9.95 -1.77
C LEU A 8 7.31 10.07 -0.89
N GLU A 9 7.11 10.17 0.42
CA GLU A 9 8.19 10.29 1.40
C GLU A 9 9.11 9.07 1.36
N GLU A 10 8.54 7.86 1.40
CA GLU A 10 9.32 6.62 1.43
C GLU A 10 10.04 6.38 0.09
N CYS A 11 9.38 6.64 -1.04
CA CYS A 11 10.01 6.46 -2.34
C CYS A 11 11.18 7.42 -2.55
N GLN A 12 11.00 8.70 -2.20
CA GLN A 12 12.09 9.69 -2.24
C GLN A 12 13.20 9.32 -1.26
N HIS A 13 12.87 8.82 -0.07
CA HIS A 13 13.85 8.34 0.89
C HIS A 13 14.71 7.21 0.34
N GLN A 14 14.08 6.17 -0.23
CA GLN A 14 14.76 4.99 -0.78
C GLN A 14 15.61 5.32 -2.02
N PHE A 15 15.14 6.26 -2.85
CA PHE A 15 15.81 6.63 -4.09
C PHE A 15 16.64 7.92 -4.02
N ARG A 16 16.86 8.50 -2.82
CA ARG A 16 17.57 9.79 -2.63
C ARG A 16 18.94 9.89 -3.31
N ASN A 17 19.65 8.77 -3.45
CA ASN A 17 20.99 8.69 -4.04
C ASN A 17 21.00 7.96 -5.40
N ARG A 18 19.86 7.93 -6.11
CA ARG A 18 19.72 7.27 -7.41
C ARG A 18 19.48 8.32 -8.52
N ARG A 19 19.80 7.94 -9.76
CA ARG A 19 19.60 8.81 -10.94
C ARG A 19 18.13 9.21 -11.12
N TRP A 20 17.23 8.27 -10.90
CA TRP A 20 15.82 8.54 -10.68
C TRP A 20 15.58 8.57 -9.17
N ASN A 21 15.19 9.72 -8.64
CA ASN A 21 15.08 9.98 -7.20
C ASN A 21 13.62 10.06 -6.70
N CYS A 22 12.67 9.55 -7.49
CA CYS A 22 11.25 9.57 -7.18
C CYS A 22 10.63 10.98 -7.01
N SER A 23 11.20 11.99 -7.67
CA SER A 23 10.63 13.35 -7.72
C SER A 23 9.26 13.36 -8.42
N THR A 24 8.34 14.19 -7.92
CA THR A 24 7.01 14.35 -8.51
C THR A 24 7.03 15.29 -9.72
N THR A 25 6.19 15.01 -10.72
CA THR A 25 6.02 15.90 -11.87
C THR A 25 4.74 16.74 -11.73
N PRO A 26 4.82 18.07 -11.56
CA PRO A 26 3.65 18.92 -11.27
C PRO A 26 2.65 19.09 -12.42
N ARG A 27 2.88 18.51 -13.61
CA ARG A 27 2.03 18.67 -14.81
C ARG A 27 1.64 17.34 -15.49
N GLY A 28 1.76 16.21 -14.79
CA GLY A 28 1.47 14.88 -15.34
C GLY A 28 0.18 14.26 -14.78
N ILE A 29 -0.50 13.44 -15.59
CA ILE A 29 -1.61 12.56 -15.13
C ILE A 29 -1.11 11.59 -14.05
N ASN A 30 0.17 11.20 -14.12
CA ASN A 30 0.83 10.35 -13.13
C ASN A 30 1.73 11.20 -12.22
N VAL A 31 1.63 10.97 -10.91
CA VAL A 31 2.43 11.64 -9.87
C VAL A 31 3.95 11.48 -10.10
N PHE A 32 4.37 10.31 -10.60
CA PHE A 32 5.78 9.97 -10.88
C PHE A 32 6.15 10.04 -12.39
N GLY A 33 5.34 10.71 -13.20
CA GLY A 33 5.64 10.97 -14.61
C GLY A 33 5.61 9.72 -15.51
N ARG A 34 6.52 9.69 -16.50
CA ARG A 34 6.56 8.65 -17.56
C ARG A 34 7.01 7.27 -17.06
N VAL A 35 7.70 7.20 -15.92
CA VAL A 35 8.17 5.93 -15.34
C VAL A 35 7.00 4.98 -15.11
N MET A 36 5.84 5.49 -14.64
CA MET A 36 4.63 4.68 -14.41
C MET A 36 3.97 4.13 -15.68
N ASN A 37 4.32 4.66 -16.86
CA ASN A 37 3.78 4.19 -18.14
C ASN A 37 4.61 3.06 -18.74
N GLN A 38 5.79 2.79 -18.19
CA GLN A 38 6.72 1.77 -18.65
C GLN A 38 6.75 0.61 -17.66
N GLY A 39 7.07 -0.59 -18.14
CA GLY A 39 7.28 -1.76 -17.27
C GLY A 39 8.67 -1.77 -16.64
N THR A 40 9.08 -0.68 -15.99
CA THR A 40 10.42 -0.59 -15.35
C THR A 40 10.41 -1.09 -13.91
N ARG A 41 11.61 -1.32 -13.36
CA ARG A 41 11.82 -1.69 -11.96
C ARG A 41 11.35 -0.59 -10.99
N GLU A 42 11.48 0.66 -11.38
CA GLU A 42 11.02 1.80 -10.58
C GLU A 42 9.49 1.85 -10.53
N ALA A 43 8.82 1.56 -11.66
CA ALA A 43 7.36 1.48 -11.71
C ALA A 43 6.83 0.33 -10.84
N SER A 44 7.46 -0.86 -10.91
CA SER A 44 7.07 -2.00 -10.07
C SER A 44 7.26 -1.69 -8.58
N PHE A 45 8.37 -1.03 -8.21
CA PHE A 45 8.62 -0.60 -6.84
C PHE A 45 7.55 0.38 -6.34
N VAL A 46 7.20 1.40 -7.14
CA VAL A 46 6.16 2.37 -6.76
C VAL A 46 4.80 1.70 -6.63
N HIS A 47 4.47 0.75 -7.50
CA HIS A 47 3.21 0.01 -7.42
C HIS A 47 3.14 -0.80 -6.12
N ALA A 48 4.17 -1.61 -5.83
CA ALA A 48 4.28 -2.38 -4.60
C ALA A 48 4.21 -1.49 -3.34
N LEU A 49 4.95 -0.38 -3.34
CA LEU A 49 4.94 0.58 -2.24
C LEU A 49 3.57 1.25 -2.06
N SER A 50 2.86 1.54 -3.15
CA SER A 50 1.51 2.10 -3.12
C SER A 50 0.51 1.12 -2.51
N SER A 51 0.55 -0.16 -2.91
CA SER A 51 -0.26 -1.22 -2.32
C SER A 51 0.03 -1.39 -0.82
N ALA A 52 1.31 -1.46 -0.44
CA ALA A 52 1.67 -1.55 0.97
C ALA A 52 1.19 -0.33 1.78
N ALA A 53 1.36 0.88 1.24
CA ALA A 53 0.94 2.11 1.91
C ALA A 53 -0.57 2.20 2.10
N VAL A 54 -1.38 1.76 1.12
CA VAL A 54 -2.84 1.68 1.26
C VAL A 54 -3.21 0.68 2.34
N ALA A 55 -2.63 -0.52 2.33
CA ALA A 55 -2.89 -1.54 3.34
C ALA A 55 -2.59 -1.03 4.76
N VAL A 56 -1.42 -0.42 4.97
CA VAL A 56 -1.01 0.14 6.27
C VAL A 56 -1.88 1.32 6.68
N ALA A 57 -2.20 2.23 5.77
CA ALA A 57 -3.05 3.40 6.06
C ALA A 57 -4.43 2.96 6.55
N VAL A 58 -5.05 2.00 5.87
CA VAL A 58 -6.37 1.49 6.21
C VAL A 58 -6.33 0.71 7.51
N THR A 59 -5.38 -0.21 7.69
CA THR A 59 -5.23 -0.96 8.94
C THR A 59 -5.09 -0.03 10.14
N ARG A 60 -4.26 1.02 10.05
CA ARG A 60 -4.09 2.00 11.13
C ARG A 60 -5.34 2.84 11.37
N ALA A 61 -6.06 3.22 10.31
CA ALA A 61 -7.32 3.95 10.46
C ALA A 61 -8.38 3.07 11.17
N CYS A 62 -8.43 1.78 10.85
CA CYS A 62 -9.29 0.81 11.52
C CYS A 62 -8.95 0.68 13.01
N THR A 63 -7.67 0.55 13.37
CA THR A 63 -7.27 0.39 14.78
C THR A 63 -7.45 1.65 15.61
N ARG A 64 -7.41 2.82 14.98
CA ARG A 64 -7.74 4.10 15.63
C ARG A 64 -9.24 4.38 15.73
N GLY A 65 -10.08 3.53 15.12
CA GLY A 65 -11.53 3.76 15.06
C GLY A 65 -11.92 4.93 14.15
N GLU A 66 -11.06 5.33 13.20
CA GLU A 66 -11.38 6.37 12.20
C GLU A 66 -12.35 5.88 11.11
N LEU A 67 -12.56 4.56 11.01
CA LEU A 67 -13.41 3.91 10.00
C LEU A 67 -14.47 3.03 10.67
N GLU A 68 -15.72 3.17 10.27
CA GLU A 68 -16.85 2.46 10.92
C GLU A 68 -16.93 0.96 10.60
N ARG A 69 -16.45 0.54 9.43
CA ARG A 69 -16.64 -0.83 8.91
C ARG A 69 -15.50 -1.80 9.26
N CYS A 70 -14.56 -1.39 10.09
CA CYS A 70 -13.43 -2.21 10.50
C CYS A 70 -12.96 -1.85 11.92
N GLY A 71 -12.00 -2.60 12.45
CA GLY A 71 -11.47 -2.38 13.79
C GLY A 71 -10.26 -3.27 14.09
N CYS A 72 -9.94 -3.41 15.38
CA CYS A 72 -8.85 -4.25 15.86
C CYS A 72 -9.01 -5.72 15.43
N ASP A 73 -7.89 -6.41 15.26
CA ASP A 73 -7.87 -7.86 15.16
C ASP A 73 -8.32 -8.48 16.51
N ARG A 74 -9.13 -9.54 16.41
CA ARG A 74 -9.74 -10.23 17.55
C ARG A 74 -9.34 -11.69 17.65
N LYS A 75 -8.45 -12.18 16.77
CA LYS A 75 -8.06 -13.59 16.68
C LYS A 75 -7.29 -14.08 17.92
N VAL A 76 -6.38 -13.27 18.46
CA VAL A 76 -5.55 -13.62 19.62
C VAL A 76 -5.86 -12.68 20.78
N ARG A 77 -6.25 -13.25 21.93
CA ARG A 77 -6.69 -12.53 23.13
C ARG A 77 -6.39 -13.33 24.39
N GLY A 78 -6.33 -12.64 25.53
CA GLY A 78 -6.16 -13.28 26.83
C GLY A 78 -4.71 -13.64 27.15
N VAL A 79 -4.52 -14.51 28.15
CA VAL A 79 -3.20 -14.98 28.59
C VAL A 79 -2.73 -16.11 27.69
N SER A 80 -1.51 -16.04 27.16
CA SER A 80 -0.87 -17.14 26.45
C SER A 80 -0.46 -18.27 27.42
N PRO A 81 -0.19 -19.49 26.94
CA PRO A 81 0.29 -20.58 27.79
C PRO A 81 1.57 -20.23 28.58
N GLU A 82 2.40 -19.35 28.04
CA GLU A 82 3.66 -18.85 28.64
C GLU A 82 3.45 -17.69 29.62
N GLY A 83 2.20 -17.28 29.85
CA GLY A 83 1.84 -16.19 30.77
C GLY A 83 1.80 -14.79 30.16
N PHE A 84 1.98 -14.64 28.84
CA PHE A 84 1.90 -13.33 28.19
C PHE A 84 0.44 -12.87 28.04
N GLN A 85 0.10 -11.69 28.54
CA GLN A 85 -1.25 -11.12 28.40
C GLN A 85 -1.39 -10.32 27.09
N TRP A 86 -2.17 -10.84 26.14
CA TRP A 86 -2.65 -10.08 24.99
C TRP A 86 -3.70 -9.07 25.43
N SER A 87 -3.46 -7.80 25.15
CA SER A 87 -4.37 -6.70 25.46
C SER A 87 -4.24 -5.56 24.44
N GLY A 88 -5.14 -4.59 24.50
CA GLY A 88 -5.15 -3.46 23.58
C GLY A 88 -5.81 -3.77 22.22
N CYS A 89 -5.38 -3.03 21.20
CA CYS A 89 -5.93 -3.10 19.86
C CYS A 89 -4.87 -3.55 18.85
N SER A 90 -4.89 -4.84 18.51
CA SER A 90 -4.00 -5.39 17.49
C SER A 90 -4.42 -4.94 16.09
N ASP A 91 -3.45 -4.69 15.22
CA ASP A 91 -3.69 -4.31 13.82
C ASP A 91 -4.34 -5.45 13.02
N ASN A 92 -5.49 -5.16 12.41
CA ASN A 92 -6.13 -6.08 11.47
C ASN A 92 -5.50 -5.92 10.07
N LEU A 93 -4.30 -6.49 9.91
CA LEU A 93 -3.56 -6.42 8.65
C LEU A 93 -4.28 -7.16 7.51
N SER A 94 -4.97 -8.27 7.82
CA SER A 94 -5.75 -9.02 6.82
C SER A 94 -6.81 -8.16 6.14
N TYR A 95 -7.50 -7.29 6.91
CA TYR A 95 -8.48 -6.36 6.35
C TYR A 95 -7.82 -5.31 5.45
N GLY A 96 -6.73 -4.69 5.91
CA GLY A 96 -6.02 -3.67 5.12
C GLY A 96 -5.45 -4.21 3.82
N VAL A 97 -4.86 -5.41 3.83
CA VAL A 97 -4.35 -6.06 2.62
C VAL A 97 -5.48 -6.38 1.65
N ALA A 98 -6.59 -6.96 2.11
CA ALA A 98 -7.74 -7.27 1.25
C ALA A 98 -8.36 -6.00 0.63
N PHE A 99 -8.47 -4.93 1.42
CA PHE A 99 -8.90 -3.62 0.93
C PHE A 99 -7.93 -3.09 -0.12
N SER A 100 -6.63 -3.13 0.15
CA SER A 100 -5.62 -2.64 -0.78
C SER A 100 -5.62 -3.39 -2.11
N GLN A 101 -5.71 -4.72 -2.08
CA GLN A 101 -5.79 -5.54 -3.29
C GLN A 101 -7.00 -5.11 -4.11
N THR A 102 -8.17 -5.00 -3.49
CA THR A 102 -9.39 -4.60 -4.21
C THR A 102 -9.27 -3.18 -4.76
N PHE A 103 -8.72 -2.25 -3.99
CA PHE A 103 -8.64 -0.84 -4.37
C PHE A 103 -7.55 -0.56 -5.43
N VAL A 104 -6.37 -1.16 -5.30
CA VAL A 104 -5.22 -0.89 -6.17
C VAL A 104 -5.25 -1.74 -7.45
N ASP A 105 -5.76 -2.98 -7.38
CA ASP A 105 -5.76 -3.90 -8.52
C ASP A 105 -6.87 -3.62 -9.53
N GLU A 106 -8.01 -3.06 -9.09
CA GLU A 106 -9.19 -2.80 -9.94
C GLU A 106 -8.87 -2.05 -11.25
N PRO A 107 -8.13 -0.90 -11.23
CA PRO A 107 -7.76 -0.22 -12.46
C PRO A 107 -6.81 -1.02 -13.35
N GLU A 108 -6.02 -1.94 -12.81
CA GLU A 108 -5.14 -2.81 -13.60
C GLU A 108 -5.92 -3.94 -14.26
N ARG A 109 -6.88 -4.54 -13.54
CA ARG A 109 -7.80 -5.53 -14.09
C ARG A 109 -8.64 -4.96 -15.23
N ALA A 110 -9.09 -3.71 -15.10
CA ALA A 110 -9.85 -3.00 -16.13
C ALA A 110 -9.05 -2.75 -17.43
N LYS A 111 -7.71 -2.70 -17.37
CA LYS A 111 -6.84 -2.54 -18.54
C LYS A 111 -6.64 -3.84 -19.33
N GLY A 112 -7.14 -4.97 -18.83
CA GLY A 112 -7.05 -6.28 -19.46
C GLY A 112 -5.75 -7.02 -19.11
N LEU A 113 -5.88 -8.33 -18.92
CA LEU A 113 -4.79 -9.24 -18.52
C LEU A 113 -3.93 -9.72 -19.71
N SER A 114 -4.14 -9.16 -20.91
CA SER A 114 -3.39 -9.52 -22.12
C SER A 114 -2.08 -8.77 -22.25
N ALA A 115 -1.86 -7.71 -21.46
CA ALA A 115 -0.65 -6.91 -21.47
C ALA A 115 0.27 -7.24 -20.28
N GLY A 116 1.58 -7.31 -20.52
CA GLY A 116 2.56 -7.64 -19.47
C GLY A 116 2.65 -6.60 -18.34
N ARG A 117 2.33 -5.33 -18.59
CA ARG A 117 2.40 -4.27 -17.58
C ARG A 117 1.31 -4.39 -16.49
N PRO A 118 0.01 -4.54 -16.82
CA PRO A 118 -1.01 -4.87 -15.82
C PRO A 118 -0.68 -6.14 -15.04
N LEU A 119 -0.19 -7.20 -15.70
CA LEU A 119 0.23 -8.43 -15.01
C LEU A 119 1.40 -8.21 -14.05
N MET A 120 2.37 -7.37 -14.41
CA MET A 120 3.48 -6.99 -13.54
C MET A 120 2.99 -6.19 -12.32
N ASN A 121 2.03 -5.29 -12.51
CA ASN A 121 1.46 -4.53 -11.41
C ASN A 121 0.65 -5.43 -10.45
N LEU A 122 -0.06 -6.43 -10.97
CA LEU A 122 -0.84 -7.38 -10.17
C LEU A 122 -0.02 -8.46 -9.45
N HIS A 123 1.28 -8.56 -9.72
CA HIS A 123 2.18 -9.57 -9.14
C HIS A 123 2.59 -9.23 -7.71
#